data_AF-A0A1V5HJ33-F1
#
_entry.id   AF-A0A1V5HJ33-F1
#
_cell.length_a   1.000
_cell.length_b   1.000
_cell.length_c   1.000
_cell.angle_alpha   90.00
_cell.angle_beta   90.00
_cell.angle_gamma   90.00
#
_symmetry.space_group_name_H-M   'P 1'
#
loop_
_entity.id
_entity.type
_entity.pdbx_description
1 polymer ?
#
loop_
_entity_poly.entity_id
_entity_poly.type
_entity_poly.pdbx_seq_one_letter_code
_entity_poly.pdbx_strand_id
1 'polypeptide(L)'
;MYHVGLDDLYLIPTAEVPVTNLYRDVILEEKDLPVKNTAYSACFRREAGSYGKDVRGLNRLHQFDKVEIVCIDEPENSYQRLDEMVRYVQTLVEKLELPWRILRLCGGDMSFTSALTFDFEVYSAAQQRWLEVSSVSNFESFQANRLKCRYRDENRKMQLCHTLNGSALALPRIVAALLENNQTPEGIKIPKALVPYTGFEIID
;
A
#
# COMPACT_ATOMS: atom_id res chain seq x y z
N MET A 1 -8.60 -10.18 -11.40
CA MET A 1 -8.78 -8.79 -11.88
C MET A 1 -10.04 -8.71 -12.72
N TYR A 2 -10.65 -7.53 -12.85
CA TYR A 2 -11.71 -7.30 -13.84
C TYR A 2 -11.10 -7.15 -15.23
N HIS A 3 -11.72 -7.74 -16.25
CA HIS A 3 -11.30 -7.70 -17.65
C HIS A 3 -12.33 -6.92 -18.45
N VAL A 4 -11.85 -5.96 -19.23
CA VAL A 4 -12.63 -5.15 -20.17
C VAL A 4 -12.54 -5.84 -21.52
N GLY A 5 -13.54 -6.68 -21.82
CA GLY A 5 -13.44 -7.67 -22.90
C GLY A 5 -13.29 -7.10 -24.31
N LEU A 6 -13.91 -5.94 -24.61
CA LEU A 6 -13.82 -5.34 -25.94
C LEU A 6 -12.44 -4.79 -26.26
N ASP A 7 -11.78 -4.20 -25.26
CA ASP A 7 -10.51 -3.48 -25.42
C ASP A 7 -9.28 -4.31 -24.99
N ASP A 8 -9.51 -5.51 -24.48
CA ASP A 8 -8.50 -6.39 -23.89
C ASP A 8 -7.64 -5.71 -22.80
N LEU A 9 -8.30 -4.93 -21.94
CA LEU A 9 -7.66 -4.23 -20.83
C LEU A 9 -8.08 -4.82 -19.48
N TYR A 10 -7.26 -4.62 -18.46
CA TYR A 10 -7.57 -5.02 -17.09
C TYR A 10 -7.65 -3.81 -16.18
N LEU A 11 -8.67 -3.77 -15.33
CA LEU A 11 -8.74 -2.76 -14.27
C LEU A 11 -7.70 -3.09 -13.20
N ILE A 12 -6.92 -2.07 -12.81
CA ILE A 12 -5.82 -2.23 -11.87
C ILE A 12 -6.33 -2.54 -10.45
N PRO A 13 -5.74 -3.52 -9.74
CA PRO A 13 -6.10 -3.80 -8.34
C PRO A 13 -5.33 -2.94 -7.32
N THR A 14 -4.36 -2.15 -7.80
CA THR A 14 -3.47 -1.25 -7.06
C THR A 14 -2.69 -0.37 -8.03
N ALA A 15 -2.29 0.85 -7.62
CA ALA A 15 -1.42 1.73 -8.41
C ALA A 15 0.00 1.15 -8.60
N GLU A 16 0.41 0.19 -7.77
CA GLU A 16 1.69 -0.53 -7.93
C GLU A 16 1.86 -1.08 -9.36
N VAL A 17 0.80 -1.69 -9.92
CA VAL A 17 0.87 -2.33 -11.25
C VAL A 17 1.32 -1.33 -12.33
N PRO A 18 0.62 -0.21 -12.57
CA PRO A 18 1.06 0.75 -13.58
C PRO A 18 2.34 1.49 -13.18
N VAL A 19 2.53 1.86 -11.91
CA VAL A 19 3.69 2.66 -11.47
C VAL A 19 4.98 1.89 -11.65
N THR A 20 5.06 0.63 -11.21
CA THR A 20 6.27 -0.18 -11.39
C THR A 20 6.51 -0.50 -12.87
N ASN A 21 5.44 -0.58 -13.68
CA ASN A 21 5.56 -0.79 -15.13
C ASN A 21 6.06 0.42 -15.93
N LEU A 22 6.10 1.63 -15.35
CA LEU A 22 6.80 2.77 -15.97
C LEU A 22 8.29 2.46 -16.24
N TYR A 23 8.85 1.51 -15.48
CA TYR A 23 10.25 1.10 -15.55
C TYR A 23 10.47 -0.19 -16.32
N ARG A 24 9.47 -0.64 -17.10
CA ARG A 24 9.62 -1.78 -18.00
C ARG A 24 10.65 -1.47 -19.08
N ASP A 25 11.61 -2.38 -19.25
CA ASP A 25 12.73 -2.27 -20.18
C ASP A 25 13.62 -1.02 -19.96
N VAL A 26 13.53 -0.37 -18.79
CA VAL A 26 14.33 0.80 -18.44
C VAL A 26 15.67 0.38 -17.82
N ILE A 27 16.72 1.12 -18.19
CA ILE A 27 18.03 1.09 -17.54
C ILE A 27 18.21 2.44 -16.84
N LEU A 28 18.26 2.41 -15.51
CA LEU A 28 18.51 3.58 -14.66
C LEU A 28 20.03 3.83 -14.52
N GLU A 29 20.41 5.07 -14.23
CA GLU A 29 21.77 5.36 -13.76
C GLU A 29 21.79 5.27 -12.23
N GLU A 30 22.87 4.77 -11.64
CA GLU A 30 23.00 4.58 -10.19
C GLU A 30 22.68 5.85 -9.38
N LYS A 31 23.13 7.01 -9.87
CA LYS A 31 22.85 8.32 -9.26
C LYS A 31 21.37 8.72 -9.18
N ASP A 32 20.51 8.07 -9.97
CA ASP A 32 19.07 8.34 -10.00
C ASP A 32 18.32 7.47 -8.98
N LEU A 33 19.01 6.50 -8.35
CA LEU A 33 18.48 5.67 -7.27
C LEU A 33 18.67 6.36 -5.90
N PRO A 34 17.71 6.20 -4.96
CA PRO A 34 16.42 5.53 -5.12
C PRO A 34 15.44 6.34 -5.97
N VAL A 35 14.67 5.65 -6.82
CA VAL A 35 13.49 6.24 -7.43
C VAL A 35 12.29 6.01 -6.51
N LYS A 36 11.59 7.09 -6.14
CA LYS A 36 10.44 7.06 -5.22
C LYS A 36 9.22 7.66 -5.92
N ASN A 37 8.16 6.86 -6.03
CA ASN A 37 6.88 7.30 -6.60
C ASN A 37 5.78 7.21 -5.55
N THR A 38 4.83 8.14 -5.63
CA THR A 38 3.55 8.07 -4.93
C THR A 38 2.43 8.22 -5.95
N ALA A 39 1.37 7.44 -5.81
CA ALA A 39 0.25 7.46 -6.74
C ALA A 39 -1.07 7.19 -6.04
N TYR A 40 -2.05 8.06 -6.30
CA TYR A 40 -3.45 7.81 -5.98
C TYR A 40 -4.14 7.08 -7.15
N SER A 41 -4.97 6.09 -6.85
CA SER A 41 -5.84 5.47 -7.85
C SER A 41 -7.09 4.83 -7.24
N ALA A 42 -8.15 4.77 -8.03
CA ALA A 42 -9.24 3.82 -7.81
C ALA A 42 -8.74 2.40 -8.12
N CYS A 43 -8.92 1.49 -7.17
CA CYS A 43 -8.48 0.10 -7.22
C CYS A 43 -9.68 -0.84 -7.38
N PHE A 44 -9.58 -1.83 -8.26
CA PHE A 44 -10.67 -2.73 -8.60
C PHE A 44 -10.30 -4.20 -8.34
N ARG A 45 -11.07 -4.87 -7.48
CA ARG A 45 -10.85 -6.27 -7.11
C ARG A 45 -12.13 -7.09 -7.22
N ARG A 46 -12.02 -8.29 -7.80
CA ARG A 46 -13.16 -9.19 -7.99
C ARG A 46 -13.65 -9.83 -6.70
N GLU A 47 -12.82 -9.85 -5.65
CA GLU A 47 -13.12 -10.49 -4.36
C GLU A 47 -13.62 -11.95 -4.52
N ALA A 48 -13.13 -12.64 -5.55
CA ALA A 48 -13.48 -14.02 -5.80
C ALA A 48 -12.92 -14.91 -4.67
N GLY A 49 -13.78 -15.70 -4.04
CA GLY A 49 -13.42 -16.57 -2.91
C GLY A 49 -13.77 -16.02 -1.52
N SER A 50 -14.29 -14.78 -1.41
CA SER A 50 -14.68 -14.19 -0.11
C SER A 50 -16.14 -14.43 0.29
N TYR A 51 -16.79 -15.48 -0.22
CA TYR A 51 -18.20 -15.76 0.08
C TYR A 51 -18.42 -15.98 1.59
N GLY A 52 -19.21 -15.10 2.23
CA GLY A 52 -19.73 -15.29 3.58
C GLY A 52 -18.91 -14.70 4.75
N LYS A 53 -17.68 -14.21 4.55
CA LYS A 53 -16.87 -13.59 5.61
C LYS A 53 -16.73 -12.08 5.40
N ASP A 54 -17.25 -11.29 6.34
CA ASP A 54 -16.93 -9.86 6.51
C ASP A 54 -17.16 -8.93 5.29
N VAL A 55 -18.17 -9.23 4.48
CA VAL A 55 -18.48 -8.51 3.23
C VAL A 55 -19.40 -7.29 3.41
N ARG A 56 -19.84 -6.99 4.64
CA ARG A 56 -20.73 -5.84 4.90
C ARG A 56 -19.92 -4.59 5.29
N GLY A 57 -20.43 -3.42 4.92
CA GLY A 57 -19.79 -2.14 5.21
C GLY A 57 -18.53 -1.90 4.38
N LEU A 58 -17.54 -1.24 4.98
CA LEU A 58 -16.31 -0.79 4.31
C LEU A 58 -15.14 -1.81 4.41
N ASN A 59 -15.41 -3.04 4.86
CA ASN A 59 -14.37 -4.04 5.09
C ASN A 59 -13.77 -4.63 3.81
N ARG A 60 -14.63 -4.82 2.79
CA ARG A 60 -14.28 -5.46 1.51
C ARG A 60 -15.18 -4.91 0.42
N LEU A 61 -14.59 -4.20 -0.54
CA LEU A 61 -15.29 -3.52 -1.62
C LEU A 61 -14.70 -3.95 -2.97
N HIS A 62 -15.51 -3.95 -4.01
CA HIS A 62 -15.04 -4.21 -5.37
C HIS A 62 -14.24 -3.05 -5.97
N GLN A 63 -14.53 -1.83 -5.52
CA GLN A 63 -13.82 -0.62 -5.86
C GLN A 63 -13.49 0.15 -4.59
N PHE A 64 -12.27 0.65 -4.49
CA PHE A 64 -11.85 1.49 -3.37
C PHE A 64 -10.67 2.40 -3.75
N ASP A 65 -10.50 3.46 -2.98
CA ASP A 65 -9.39 4.39 -3.15
C ASP A 65 -8.17 3.99 -2.33
N LYS A 66 -6.99 4.17 -2.93
CA LYS A 66 -5.71 3.90 -2.28
C LYS A 66 -4.63 4.86 -2.76
N VAL A 67 -3.76 5.25 -1.84
CA VAL A 67 -2.48 5.90 -2.16
C VAL A 67 -1.38 4.85 -2.00
N GLU A 68 -0.62 4.62 -3.06
CA GLU A 68 0.49 3.68 -3.11
C GLU A 68 1.82 4.43 -3.09
N ILE A 69 2.81 3.87 -2.41
CA ILE A 69 4.22 4.24 -2.53
C ILE A 69 4.98 3.10 -3.21
N VAL A 70 5.81 3.44 -4.18
CA VAL A 70 6.68 2.48 -4.89
C VAL A 70 8.11 3.00 -4.83
N CYS A 71 9.06 2.11 -4.58
CA CYS A 71 10.47 2.43 -4.62
C CYS A 71 11.23 1.43 -5.49
N ILE A 72 12.15 1.94 -6.29
CA ILE A 72 13.13 1.15 -7.02
C ILE A 72 14.50 1.60 -6.53
N ASP A 73 15.31 0.65 -6.09
CA ASP A 73 16.59 0.93 -5.45
C ASP A 73 17.61 -0.16 -5.80
N GLU A 74 18.85 0.08 -5.38
CA GLU A 74 19.93 -0.90 -5.43
C GLU A 74 19.62 -2.10 -4.51
N PRO A 75 20.03 -3.32 -4.89
CA PRO A 75 19.86 -4.52 -4.06
C PRO A 75 20.33 -4.34 -2.61
N GLU A 76 21.49 -3.71 -2.44
CA GLU A 76 22.20 -3.48 -1.17
C GLU A 76 21.39 -2.60 -0.22
N ASN A 77 20.62 -1.65 -0.77
CA ASN A 77 19.85 -0.67 0.00
C ASN A 77 18.40 -1.11 0.27
N SER A 78 17.92 -2.15 -0.42
CA SER A 78 16.51 -2.52 -0.46
C SER A 78 15.88 -2.80 0.92
N TYR A 79 16.58 -3.48 1.83
CA TYR A 79 16.05 -3.77 3.17
C TYR A 79 16.05 -2.53 4.08
N GLN A 80 17.06 -1.66 3.99
CA GLN A 80 17.01 -0.36 4.65
C GLN A 80 15.84 0.48 4.12
N ARG A 81 15.60 0.45 2.80
CA ARG A 81 14.49 1.16 2.19
C ARG A 81 13.14 0.64 2.68
N LEU A 82 13.00 -0.67 2.87
CA LEU A 82 11.81 -1.27 3.47
C LEU A 82 11.56 -0.68 4.87
N ASP A 83 12.58 -0.62 5.74
CA ASP A 83 12.44 -0.04 7.08
C ASP A 83 12.02 1.44 7.04
N GLU A 84 12.56 2.21 6.10
CA GLU A 84 12.17 3.61 5.89
C GLU A 84 10.70 3.74 5.44
N MET A 85 10.24 2.88 4.52
CA MET A 85 8.85 2.86 4.05
C MET A 85 7.89 2.44 5.17
N VAL A 86 8.27 1.44 5.98
CA VAL A 86 7.53 1.03 7.18
C VAL A 86 7.39 2.21 8.15
N ARG A 87 8.49 2.92 8.45
CA ARG A 87 8.44 4.11 9.31
C ARG A 87 7.56 5.21 8.73
N TYR A 88 7.62 5.43 7.42
CA TYR A 88 6.76 6.41 6.76
C TYR A 88 5.27 6.10 6.97
N VAL A 89 4.84 4.86 6.72
CA VAL A 89 3.45 4.41 6.93
C VAL A 89 3.05 4.52 8.41
N GLN A 90 3.95 4.14 9.33
CA GLN A 90 3.73 4.32 10.77
C GLN A 90 3.36 5.78 11.11
N THR A 91 4.10 6.77 10.57
CA THR A 91 3.79 8.18 10.84
C THR A 91 2.40 8.60 10.37
N LEU A 92 1.86 7.97 9.33
CA LEU A 92 0.52 8.27 8.81
C LEU A 92 -0.55 7.76 9.79
N VAL A 93 -0.43 6.51 10.25
CA VAL A 93 -1.41 5.91 11.16
C VAL A 93 -1.36 6.57 12.55
N GLU A 94 -0.17 6.95 13.03
CA GLU A 94 -0.02 7.72 14.28
C GLU A 94 -0.70 9.10 14.20
N LYS A 95 -0.57 9.81 13.07
CA LYS A 95 -1.24 11.10 12.84
C LYS A 95 -2.76 11.00 12.78
N LEU A 96 -3.28 9.82 12.44
CA LEU A 96 -4.72 9.56 12.44
C LEU A 96 -5.27 9.26 13.85
N GLU A 97 -4.41 9.22 14.87
CA GLU A 97 -4.81 8.99 16.26
C GLU A 97 -5.55 7.65 16.48
N LEU A 98 -5.31 6.66 15.60
CA LEU A 98 -5.95 5.34 15.65
C LEU A 98 -5.10 4.33 16.45
N PRO A 99 -5.72 3.43 17.23
CA PRO A 99 -5.00 2.29 17.80
C PRO A 99 -4.52 1.37 16.67
N TRP A 100 -3.22 1.06 16.65
CA TRP A 100 -2.61 0.28 15.57
C TRP A 100 -1.58 -0.73 16.08
N ARG A 101 -1.28 -1.72 15.23
CA ARG A 101 -0.16 -2.64 15.40
C ARG A 101 0.47 -2.97 14.05
N ILE A 102 1.68 -3.51 14.09
CA ILE A 102 2.39 -4.00 12.91
C ILE A 102 2.68 -5.49 13.05
N LEU A 103 2.50 -6.22 11.96
CA LEU A 103 2.80 -7.63 11.85
C LEU A 103 3.89 -7.83 10.80
N ARG A 104 4.91 -8.62 11.13
CA ARG A 104 5.81 -9.20 10.14
C ARG A 104 5.19 -10.50 9.65
N LEU A 105 4.89 -10.62 8.37
CA LEU A 105 4.20 -11.80 7.85
C LEU A 105 5.10 -13.04 7.87
N CYS A 106 4.49 -14.19 8.16
CA CYS A 106 5.14 -15.48 8.00
C CYS A 106 5.10 -15.93 6.54
N GLY A 107 5.95 -16.88 6.14
CA GLY A 107 6.04 -17.30 4.74
C GLY A 107 4.73 -17.85 4.14
N GLY A 108 3.81 -18.38 4.96
CA GLY A 108 2.51 -18.88 4.50
C GLY A 108 1.49 -17.79 4.16
N ASP A 109 1.65 -16.59 4.73
CA ASP A 109 0.73 -15.45 4.53
C ASP A 109 1.30 -14.41 3.56
N MET A 110 2.56 -14.55 3.14
CA MET A 110 3.17 -13.63 2.19
C MET A 110 2.65 -13.86 0.77
N SER A 111 2.66 -12.78 -0.03
CA SER A 111 2.35 -12.87 -1.45
C SER A 111 3.39 -13.75 -2.17
N PHE A 112 2.97 -14.41 -3.26
CA PHE A 112 3.88 -15.18 -4.12
C PHE A 112 5.09 -14.38 -4.61
N THR A 113 4.97 -13.05 -4.66
CA THR A 113 5.98 -12.17 -5.25
C THR A 113 6.93 -11.54 -4.22
N SER A 114 6.54 -11.43 -2.94
CA SER A 114 7.30 -10.68 -1.94
C SER A 114 8.32 -11.56 -1.21
N ALA A 115 9.46 -10.96 -0.85
CA ALA A 115 10.53 -11.57 -0.06
C ALA A 115 10.39 -11.25 1.44
N LEU A 116 9.84 -10.07 1.77
CA LEU A 116 9.49 -9.69 3.13
C LEU A 116 8.33 -8.69 3.10
N THR A 117 7.35 -8.87 3.97
CA THR A 117 6.15 -8.02 4.05
C THR A 117 5.83 -7.68 5.50
N PHE A 118 5.46 -6.42 5.72
CA PHE A 118 4.89 -5.92 6.97
C PHE A 118 3.49 -5.39 6.74
N ASP A 119 2.54 -5.84 7.55
CA ASP A 119 1.16 -5.37 7.53
C ASP A 119 0.89 -4.46 8.73
N PHE A 120 0.27 -3.32 8.45
CA PHE A 120 -0.27 -2.43 9.45
C PHE A 120 -1.74 -2.71 9.63
N GLU A 121 -2.16 -2.84 10.88
CA GLU A 121 -3.54 -3.04 11.24
C GLU A 121 -4.01 -1.96 12.21
N VAL A 122 -5.24 -1.50 12.03
CA VAL A 122 -5.94 -0.61 12.98
C VAL A 122 -7.05 -1.36 13.67
N TYR A 123 -7.35 -0.99 14.91
CA TYR A 123 -8.44 -1.62 15.64
C TYR A 123 -9.80 -1.05 15.21
N SER A 124 -10.75 -1.93 14.91
CA SER A 124 -12.15 -1.59 14.65
C SER A 124 -12.96 -1.83 15.91
N ALA A 125 -13.41 -0.73 16.55
CA ALA A 125 -14.13 -0.79 17.82
C ALA A 125 -15.50 -1.46 17.68
N ALA A 126 -16.21 -1.25 16.56
CA ALA A 126 -17.52 -1.85 16.35
C ALA A 126 -17.42 -3.36 16.04
N GLN A 127 -16.35 -3.78 15.36
CA GLN A 127 -16.14 -5.18 14.97
C GLN A 127 -15.26 -5.97 15.95
N GLN A 128 -14.68 -5.28 16.94
CA GLN A 128 -13.83 -5.85 17.98
C GLN A 128 -12.62 -6.65 17.43
N ARG A 129 -12.00 -6.14 16.36
CA ARG A 129 -10.90 -6.82 15.67
C ARG A 129 -9.93 -5.87 14.98
N TRP A 130 -8.78 -6.41 14.62
CA TRP A 130 -7.77 -5.70 13.83
C TRP A 130 -8.09 -5.79 12.33
N LEU A 131 -7.99 -4.66 11.63
CA LEU A 131 -8.21 -4.54 10.19
C LEU A 131 -6.91 -4.10 9.52
N GLU A 132 -6.39 -4.90 8.60
CA GLU A 132 -5.25 -4.54 7.75
C GLU A 132 -5.58 -3.30 6.90
N VAL A 133 -4.76 -2.25 7.01
CA VAL A 133 -4.93 -0.96 6.31
C VAL A 133 -3.76 -0.63 5.40
N SER A 134 -2.63 -1.30 5.58
CA SER A 134 -1.47 -1.18 4.72
C SER A 134 -0.66 -2.47 4.74
N SER A 135 -0.01 -2.75 3.62
CA SER A 135 0.98 -3.81 3.45
C SER A 135 2.18 -3.19 2.74
N VAL A 136 3.37 -3.35 3.30
CA VAL A 136 4.65 -2.82 2.78
C VAL A 136 5.58 -3.98 2.51
N SER A 137 6.04 -4.12 1.27
CA SER A 137 6.78 -5.29 0.80
C SER A 137 8.07 -4.94 0.07
N ASN A 138 9.08 -5.77 0.27
CA ASN A 138 10.26 -5.86 -0.59
C ASN A 138 10.10 -7.09 -1.50
N PHE A 139 10.26 -6.91 -2.80
CA PHE A 139 10.15 -7.99 -3.80
C PHE A 139 11.53 -8.48 -4.28
N GLU A 140 12.60 -7.89 -3.74
CA GLU A 140 13.96 -8.04 -4.27
C GLU A 140 13.94 -7.87 -5.79
N SER A 141 14.57 -8.79 -6.52
CA SER A 141 14.62 -8.78 -7.99
C SER A 141 13.40 -9.41 -8.67
N PHE A 142 12.41 -9.94 -7.94
CA PHE A 142 11.32 -10.73 -8.53
C PHE A 142 10.55 -9.95 -9.61
N GLN A 143 10.13 -8.73 -9.30
CA GLN A 143 9.40 -7.88 -10.26
C GLN A 143 10.36 -7.29 -11.28
N ALA A 144 11.53 -6.80 -10.86
CA ALA A 144 12.53 -6.19 -11.72
C ALA A 144 12.96 -7.12 -12.85
N ASN A 145 13.12 -8.42 -12.57
CA ASN A 145 13.48 -9.43 -13.57
C ASN A 145 12.39 -9.57 -14.65
N ARG A 146 11.11 -9.55 -14.27
CA ARG A 146 9.96 -9.64 -15.19
C ARG A 146 9.72 -8.34 -15.97
N LEU A 147 10.14 -7.22 -15.40
CA LEU A 147 10.11 -5.89 -16.02
C LEU A 147 11.35 -5.63 -16.90
N LYS A 148 12.44 -6.39 -16.70
CA LYS A 148 13.79 -6.09 -17.21
C LYS A 148 14.33 -4.73 -16.76
N CYS A 149 13.90 -4.29 -15.56
CA CYS A 149 14.35 -3.06 -14.92
C CYS A 149 15.73 -3.27 -14.31
N ARG A 150 16.71 -2.49 -14.77
CA ARG A 150 18.12 -2.60 -14.40
C ARG A 150 18.69 -1.23 -14.09
N TYR A 151 19.85 -1.20 -13.45
CA TYR A 151 20.66 0.00 -13.35
C TYR A 151 22.10 -0.29 -13.82
N ARG A 152 22.80 0.78 -14.19
CA ARG A 152 24.22 0.74 -14.52
C ARG A 152 25.02 1.14 -13.28
N ASP A 153 25.85 0.22 -12.78
CA ASP A 153 26.73 0.48 -11.64
C ASP A 153 27.94 1.36 -12.02
N GLU A 154 28.73 1.79 -11.02
CA GLU A 154 29.96 2.57 -11.19
C GLU A 154 30.95 1.93 -12.19
N ASN A 155 30.95 0.60 -12.30
CA ASN A 155 31.78 -0.18 -13.21
C ASN A 155 31.16 -0.36 -14.60
N ARG A 156 30.05 0.33 -14.88
CA ARG A 156 29.24 0.26 -16.11
C ARG A 156 28.61 -1.10 -16.39
N LYS A 157 28.53 -1.99 -15.40
CA LYS A 157 27.84 -3.27 -15.52
C LYS A 157 26.36 -3.08 -15.23
N MET A 158 25.56 -3.91 -15.89
CA MET A 158 24.11 -3.91 -15.71
C MET A 158 23.75 -4.82 -14.56
N GLN A 159 23.05 -4.28 -13.56
CA GLN A 159 22.53 -5.01 -12.41
C GLN A 159 21.00 -4.93 -12.40
N LEU A 160 20.32 -5.95 -11.87
CA LEU A 160 18.88 -5.86 -11.62
C LEU A 160 18.62 -4.94 -10.43
N CYS A 161 17.63 -4.07 -10.55
CA CYS A 161 17.16 -3.30 -9.40
C CYS A 161 16.38 -4.20 -8.43
N HIS A 162 16.19 -3.72 -7.19
CA HIS A 162 15.15 -4.22 -6.31
C HIS A 162 13.93 -3.30 -6.37
N THR A 163 12.74 -3.88 -6.24
CA THR A 163 11.49 -3.12 -6.15
C THR A 163 10.83 -3.31 -4.79
N LEU A 164 10.20 -2.25 -4.33
CA LEU A 164 9.42 -2.21 -3.10
C LEU A 164 8.11 -1.49 -3.36
N ASN A 165 7.08 -1.87 -2.61
CA ASN A 165 5.85 -1.11 -2.56
C ASN A 165 5.31 -1.02 -1.14
N GLY A 166 4.38 -0.11 -0.96
CA GLY A 166 3.57 -0.03 0.23
C GLY A 166 2.25 0.65 -0.09
N SER A 167 1.19 0.17 0.52
CA SER A 167 -0.01 0.99 0.62
C SER A 167 0.30 2.10 1.63
N ALA A 168 0.30 3.37 1.22
CA ALA A 168 0.45 4.45 2.19
C ALA A 168 -0.74 4.41 3.16
N LEU A 169 -1.95 4.45 2.60
CA LEU A 169 -3.20 4.17 3.30
C LEU A 169 -4.24 3.63 2.31
N ALA A 170 -4.94 2.55 2.68
CA ALA A 170 -6.14 2.10 2.00
C ALA A 170 -7.39 2.71 2.67
N LEU A 171 -8.13 3.52 1.91
CA LEU A 171 -9.13 4.43 2.48
C LEU A 171 -10.30 3.75 3.24
N PRO A 172 -10.94 2.66 2.73
CA PRO A 172 -12.20 2.18 3.31
C PRO A 172 -12.09 1.75 4.77
N ARG A 173 -11.07 0.97 5.11
CA ARG A 173 -10.86 0.44 6.47
C ARG A 173 -10.37 1.53 7.43
N ILE A 174 -9.61 2.50 6.93
CA ILE A 174 -9.25 3.70 7.69
C ILE A 174 -10.50 4.51 8.03
N VAL A 175 -11.38 4.76 7.06
CA VAL A 175 -12.64 5.49 7.29
C VAL A 175 -13.50 4.73 8.31
N ALA A 176 -13.66 3.41 8.18
CA ALA A 176 -14.38 2.62 9.18
C ALA A 176 -13.79 2.79 10.59
N ALA A 177 -12.48 2.63 10.73
CA ALA A 177 -11.81 2.79 12.02
C ALA A 177 -11.93 4.23 12.57
N LEU A 178 -11.86 5.25 11.72
CA LEU A 178 -12.05 6.65 12.14
C LEU A 178 -13.46 6.89 12.67
N LEU A 179 -14.47 6.42 11.96
CA LEU A 179 -15.87 6.58 12.37
C LEU A 179 -16.14 5.84 13.68
N GLU A 180 -15.65 4.61 13.82
CA GLU A 180 -15.92 3.76 14.98
C GLU A 180 -15.17 4.19 16.25
N ASN A 181 -13.89 4.57 16.13
CA ASN A 181 -13.06 4.88 17.32
C ASN A 181 -13.24 6.31 17.83
N ASN A 182 -13.82 7.21 17.03
CA ASN A 182 -13.95 8.63 17.39
C ASN A 182 -15.40 9.08 17.64
N GLN A 183 -16.32 8.14 17.90
CA GLN A 183 -17.70 8.50 18.28
C GLN A 183 -17.73 9.13 19.68
N THR A 184 -18.44 10.25 19.79
CA THR A 184 -18.78 10.92 21.06
C THR A 184 -20.29 11.19 21.10
N PRO A 185 -20.87 11.61 22.25
CA PRO A 185 -22.27 12.03 22.32
C PRO A 185 -22.62 13.20 21.37
N GLU A 186 -21.64 14.01 20.97
CA GLU A 186 -21.81 15.20 20.14
C GLU A 186 -21.63 14.93 18.63
N GLY A 187 -21.11 13.77 18.24
CA GLY A 187 -20.81 13.42 16.85
C GLY A 187 -19.54 12.59 16.70
N ILE A 188 -18.95 12.58 15.51
CA ILE A 188 -17.70 11.87 15.25
C ILE A 188 -16.56 12.87 15.18
N LYS A 189 -15.62 12.79 16.12
CA LYS A 189 -14.46 13.66 16.16
C LYS A 189 -13.47 13.33 15.04
N ILE A 190 -12.95 14.35 14.37
CA ILE A 190 -11.93 14.21 13.33
C ILE A 190 -10.52 14.34 13.96
N PRO A 191 -9.56 13.46 13.61
CA PRO A 191 -8.17 13.62 14.03
C PRO A 191 -7.59 14.98 13.63
N LYS A 192 -6.75 15.56 14.47
CA LYS A 192 -6.23 16.93 14.25
C LYS A 192 -5.52 17.08 12.92
N ALA A 193 -4.84 16.02 12.46
CA ALA A 193 -4.12 16.02 11.19
C ALA A 193 -5.04 16.16 9.96
N LEU A 194 -6.33 15.82 10.09
CA LEU A 194 -7.31 15.88 9.01
C LEU A 194 -8.11 17.20 8.97
N VAL A 195 -8.22 17.91 10.09
CA VAL A 195 -9.00 19.17 10.20
C VAL A 195 -8.62 20.22 9.12
N PRO A 196 -7.33 20.45 8.78
CA PRO A 196 -6.97 21.38 7.72
C PRO A 196 -7.48 20.99 6.32
N TYR A 197 -7.80 19.70 6.11
CA TYR A 197 -8.28 19.17 4.84
C TYR A 197 -9.81 19.08 4.79
N THR A 198 -10.45 18.73 5.91
CA THR A 198 -11.92 18.58 6.01
C THR A 198 -12.63 19.90 6.27
N GLY A 199 -11.98 20.84 6.97
CA GLY A 199 -12.56 22.12 7.37
C GLY A 199 -13.49 22.05 8.58
N PHE A 200 -13.57 20.90 9.25
CA PHE A 200 -14.40 20.69 10.45
C PHE A 200 -13.72 19.73 11.44
N GLU A 201 -14.04 19.90 12.72
CA GLU A 201 -13.53 19.08 13.83
C GLU A 201 -14.45 17.91 14.21
N ILE A 202 -15.73 18.00 13.85
CA ILE A 202 -16.77 17.01 14.17
C ILE A 202 -17.65 16.79 12.93
N ILE A 203 -18.03 15.54 12.67
CA ILE A 203 -19.13 15.17 11.77
C ILE A 203 -20.39 15.05 12.63
N ASP A 204 -21.44 15.78 12.27
CA ASP A 204 -22.77 15.81 12.91
C ASP A 204 -23.70 14.68 12.46
#